data_AF-H8GPR2-F1
#
_entry.id   AF-H8GPR2-F1
#
_cell.length_a   1.000
_cell.length_b   1.000
_cell.length_c   1.000
_cell.angle_alpha   90.00
_cell.angle_beta   90.00
_cell.angle_gamma   90.00
#
_symmetry.space_group_name_H-M   'P 1'
#
loop_
_entity.id
_entity.type
_entity.pdbx_description
1 polymer ?
#
loop_
_entity_poly.entity_id
_entity_poly.type
_entity_poly.pdbx_seq_one_letter_code
_entity_poly.pdbx_strand_id
1 'polypeptide(L)'
;MTIKMINMLSGIMLGLGAVTVYAEENHLQQAVEHTMMAAKQTDGKAIAQHAQEALTHAVTADQHLDAGIKSLQEAVNQGNQNNGSAAQKAAQEASQHLTAAQ
;
A
#
# COMPACT_ATOMS: atom_id res chain seq x y z
N MET A 1 59.89 12.76 10.35
CA MET A 1 58.54 13.35 10.31
C MET A 1 57.54 12.21 10.13
N THR A 2 56.77 11.94 11.18
CA THR A 2 55.42 11.33 11.30
C THR A 2 54.84 10.37 10.23
N ILE A 3 54.39 9.23 10.76
CA ILE A 3 53.54 8.14 10.25
C ILE A 3 52.17 8.61 9.70
N LYS A 4 51.62 7.88 8.70
CA LYS A 4 50.18 7.56 8.43
C LYS A 4 50.12 6.74 7.13
N MET A 5 50.01 5.40 7.11
CA MET A 5 48.86 4.52 7.38
C MET A 5 47.51 5.05 6.84
N ILE A 6 46.90 4.32 5.88
CA ILE A 6 45.48 3.85 5.83
C ILE A 6 44.90 3.76 4.39
N ASN A 7 44.57 2.51 4.01
CA ASN A 7 43.43 1.94 3.25
C ASN A 7 42.97 2.56 1.91
N MET A 8 42.91 1.83 0.77
CA MET A 8 42.04 0.69 0.36
C MET A 8 40.64 1.12 -0.13
N LEU A 9 40.19 0.48 -1.22
CA LEU A 9 38.81 0.30 -1.76
C LEU A 9 38.26 1.25 -2.85
N SER A 10 38.22 0.69 -4.06
CA SER A 10 37.02 0.44 -4.91
C SER A 10 36.00 1.56 -5.16
N GLY A 11 35.80 1.85 -6.45
CA GLY A 11 34.64 2.60 -6.96
C GLY A 11 34.20 2.08 -8.33
N ILE A 12 33.68 0.84 -8.38
CA ILE A 12 32.80 0.40 -9.48
C ILE A 12 31.44 1.05 -9.18
N MET A 13 31.12 2.14 -9.88
CA MET A 13 29.74 2.64 -9.91
C MET A 13 29.02 1.99 -11.09
N LEU A 14 28.42 0.83 -10.79
CA LEU A 14 27.37 0.20 -11.56
C LEU A 14 26.19 1.18 -11.65
N GLY A 15 25.97 1.76 -12.83
CA GLY A 15 24.72 2.41 -13.19
C GLY A 15 23.62 1.36 -13.29
N LEU A 16 23.03 1.01 -12.14
CA LEU A 16 21.80 0.25 -12.09
C LEU A 16 20.67 1.17 -12.52
N GLY A 17 19.97 0.74 -13.57
CA GLY A 17 18.86 1.46 -14.16
C GLY A 17 17.83 1.85 -13.12
N ALA A 18 17.38 3.10 -13.20
CA ALA A 18 16.16 3.53 -12.56
C ALA A 18 15.01 2.71 -13.17
N VAL A 19 14.68 1.57 -12.57
CA VAL A 19 13.37 0.98 -12.71
C VAL A 19 12.44 1.96 -12.04
N THR A 20 11.81 2.83 -12.82
CA THR A 20 10.63 3.56 -12.37
C THR A 20 9.55 2.51 -12.15
N VAL A 21 9.53 1.93 -10.96
CA VAL A 21 8.37 1.22 -10.46
C VAL A 21 7.26 2.28 -10.45
N TYR A 22 6.35 2.19 -11.40
CA TYR A 22 5.05 2.83 -11.27
C TYR A 22 4.44 2.19 -10.02
N ALA A 23 4.57 2.85 -8.87
CA ALA A 23 3.82 2.46 -7.70
C ALA A 23 2.35 2.67 -8.07
N GLU A 24 1.59 1.58 -8.16
CA GLU A 24 0.13 1.67 -8.10
C GLU A 24 -0.21 2.56 -6.89
N GLU A 25 -1.10 3.54 -7.09
CA GLU A 25 -1.49 4.45 -6.03
C GLU A 25 -2.10 3.66 -4.88
N ASN A 26 -1.41 3.63 -3.75
CA ASN A 26 -1.88 2.95 -2.55
C ASN A 26 -2.90 3.86 -1.84
N HIS A 27 -4.21 3.65 -2.05
CA HIS A 27 -5.30 4.33 -1.36
C HIS A 27 -5.13 4.43 0.17
N LEU A 28 -4.71 3.38 0.86
CA LEU A 28 -4.49 3.47 2.31
C LEU A 28 -3.36 4.43 2.68
N GLN A 29 -2.25 4.37 1.93
CA GLN A 29 -1.11 5.26 2.10
C GLN A 29 -1.48 6.70 1.74
N GLN A 30 -2.18 6.92 0.64
CA GLN A 30 -2.64 8.24 0.22
C GLN A 30 -3.59 8.84 1.28
N ALA A 31 -4.51 8.05 1.84
CA ALA A 31 -5.36 8.49 2.92
C ALA A 31 -4.55 8.96 4.15
N VAL A 32 -3.51 8.22 4.53
CA VAL A 32 -2.61 8.58 5.63
C VAL A 32 -1.79 9.82 5.30
N GLU A 33 -1.23 9.92 4.09
CA GLU A 33 -0.45 11.07 3.62
C GLU A 33 -1.25 12.37 3.67
N HIS A 34 -2.44 12.38 3.08
CA HIS A 34 -3.33 13.54 3.12
C HIS A 34 -3.79 13.88 4.55
N THR A 35 -4.05 12.87 5.39
CA THR A 35 -4.36 13.10 6.82
C THR A 35 -3.21 13.79 7.56
N MET A 36 -1.96 13.33 7.33
CA MET A 36 -0.78 13.96 7.93
C MET A 36 -0.57 15.38 7.43
N MET A 37 -0.87 15.64 6.15
CA MET A 37 -0.79 16.99 5.59
C MET A 37 -1.84 17.90 6.22
N ALA A 38 -3.10 17.45 6.35
CA ALA A 38 -4.15 18.19 7.05
C ALA A 38 -3.77 18.51 8.51
N ALA A 39 -3.20 17.55 9.24
CA ALA A 39 -2.82 17.72 10.65
C ALA A 39 -1.69 18.75 10.89
N LYS A 40 -0.96 19.13 9.84
CA LYS A 40 0.12 20.13 9.90
C LYS A 40 -0.36 21.55 9.54
N GLN A 41 -1.58 21.70 9.03
CA GLN A 41 -2.12 23.00 8.61
C GLN A 41 -2.80 23.73 9.77
N THR A 42 -2.83 25.06 9.67
CA THR A 42 -3.63 25.94 10.55
C THR A 42 -4.74 26.67 9.81
N ASP A 43 -4.67 26.73 8.47
CA ASP A 43 -5.73 27.29 7.63
C ASP A 43 -6.87 26.29 7.43
N GLY A 44 -8.09 26.70 7.77
CA GLY A 44 -9.25 25.82 7.74
C GLY A 44 -9.58 25.27 6.35
N LYS A 45 -9.33 26.03 5.26
CA LYS A 45 -9.60 25.55 3.89
C LYS A 45 -8.56 24.50 3.48
N ALA A 46 -7.29 24.70 3.80
CA ALA A 46 -6.23 23.73 3.55
C ALA A 46 -6.44 22.42 4.33
N ILE A 47 -6.87 22.51 5.60
CA ILE A 47 -7.26 21.34 6.41
C ILE A 47 -8.39 20.58 5.71
N ALA A 48 -9.47 21.29 5.32
CA ALA A 48 -10.64 20.67 4.70
C ALA A 48 -10.31 20.01 3.35
N GLN A 49 -9.44 20.62 2.53
CA GLN A 49 -9.03 20.05 1.25
C GLN A 49 -8.31 18.71 1.44
N HIS A 50 -7.25 18.67 2.25
CA HIS A 50 -6.51 17.43 2.48
C HIS A 50 -7.35 16.38 3.22
N ALA A 51 -8.21 16.79 4.16
CA ALA A 51 -9.13 15.86 4.80
C ALA A 51 -10.12 15.23 3.80
N GLN A 52 -10.60 15.99 2.81
CA GLN A 52 -11.50 15.49 1.77
C GLN A 52 -10.79 14.51 0.80
N GLU A 53 -9.54 14.78 0.45
CA GLU A 53 -8.70 13.85 -0.34
C GLU A 53 -8.46 12.56 0.45
N ALA A 54 -8.10 12.68 1.74
CA ALA A 54 -7.93 11.53 2.63
C ALA A 54 -9.21 10.69 2.74
N LEU A 55 -10.37 11.34 2.90
CA LEU A 55 -11.67 10.67 2.97
C LEU A 55 -11.98 9.92 1.68
N THR A 56 -11.67 10.50 0.52
CA THR A 56 -11.90 9.86 -0.79
C THR A 56 -11.13 8.55 -0.88
N HIS A 57 -9.83 8.58 -0.57
CA HIS A 57 -9.00 7.38 -0.59
C HIS A 57 -9.42 6.36 0.48
N ALA A 58 -9.74 6.81 1.70
CA ALA A 58 -10.19 5.93 2.77
C ALA A 58 -11.50 5.20 2.43
N VAL A 59 -12.46 5.89 1.80
CA VAL A 59 -13.73 5.28 1.37
C VAL A 59 -13.49 4.25 0.25
N THR A 60 -12.63 4.54 -0.71
CA THR A 60 -12.30 3.55 -1.76
C THR A 60 -11.60 2.33 -1.17
N ALA A 61 -10.64 2.53 -0.27
CA ALA A 61 -9.98 1.44 0.45
C ALA A 61 -11.00 0.60 1.24
N ASP A 62 -11.91 1.25 1.98
CA ASP A 62 -12.96 0.59 2.77
C ASP A 62 -13.87 -0.30 1.92
N GLN A 63 -14.32 0.18 0.76
CA GLN A 63 -15.14 -0.61 -0.17
C GLN A 63 -14.45 -1.90 -0.63
N HIS A 64 -13.16 -1.81 -0.93
CA HIS A 64 -12.35 -2.96 -1.32
C HIS A 64 -12.02 -3.88 -0.14
N LEU A 65 -11.78 -3.35 1.06
CA LEU A 65 -11.61 -4.14 2.28
C LEU A 65 -12.89 -4.94 2.59
N ASP A 66 -14.06 -4.31 2.50
CA ASP A 66 -15.36 -4.96 2.69
C ASP A 66 -15.59 -6.11 1.70
N ALA A 67 -15.28 -5.88 0.42
CA ALA A 67 -15.36 -6.91 -0.61
C ALA A 67 -14.36 -8.05 -0.36
N GLY A 68 -13.12 -7.72 -0.01
CA GLY A 68 -12.08 -8.69 0.33
C GLY A 68 -12.45 -9.55 1.54
N ILE A 69 -13.00 -8.94 2.59
CA ILE A 69 -13.49 -9.64 3.80
C ILE A 69 -14.62 -10.62 3.44
N LYS A 70 -15.58 -10.21 2.61
CA LYS A 70 -16.66 -11.10 2.14
C LYS A 70 -16.10 -12.29 1.35
N SER A 71 -15.15 -12.06 0.45
CA SER A 71 -14.49 -13.13 -0.30
C SER A 71 -13.67 -14.07 0.60
N LEU A 72 -13.02 -13.55 1.66
CA LEU A 72 -12.33 -14.38 2.64
C LEU A 72 -13.31 -15.26 3.44
N GLN A 73 -14.45 -14.70 3.87
CA GLN A 73 -15.49 -15.47 4.54
C GLN A 73 -16.01 -16.59 3.64
N GLU A 74 -16.20 -16.32 2.35
CA GLU A 74 -16.60 -17.34 1.38
C GLU A 74 -15.51 -18.41 1.19
N ALA A 75 -14.24 -18.01 1.11
CA ALA A 75 -13.13 -18.95 1.03
C ALA A 75 -13.07 -19.89 2.24
N VAL A 76 -13.29 -19.36 3.45
CA VAL A 76 -13.39 -20.15 4.68
C VAL A 76 -14.60 -21.09 4.64
N ASN A 77 -15.77 -20.59 4.24
CA ASN A 77 -17.00 -21.39 4.17
C ASN A 77 -16.88 -22.56 3.19
N GLN A 78 -16.35 -22.32 1.99
CA GLN A 78 -16.14 -23.35 0.97
C GLN A 78 -15.03 -24.33 1.37
N GLY A 79 -13.96 -23.82 1.98
CA GLY A 79 -12.86 -24.64 2.50
C GLY A 79 -13.33 -25.62 3.58
N ASN A 80 -14.17 -25.17 4.51
CA ASN A 80 -14.77 -26.00 5.56
C ASN A 80 -15.70 -27.09 5.00
N GLN A 81 -16.26 -26.88 3.81
CA GLN A 81 -17.07 -27.87 3.09
C GLN A 81 -16.22 -28.79 2.20
N ASN A 82 -14.89 -28.71 2.30
CA ASN A 82 -13.93 -29.44 1.46
C ASN A 82 -14.08 -29.13 -0.06
N ASN A 83 -14.64 -27.97 -0.40
CA ASN A 83 -14.81 -27.50 -1.78
C ASN A 83 -13.61 -26.65 -2.22
N GLY A 84 -12.47 -27.32 -2.45
CA GLY A 84 -11.18 -26.66 -2.66
C GLY A 84 -11.14 -25.70 -3.85
N SER A 85 -11.76 -26.03 -4.98
CA SER A 85 -11.77 -25.16 -6.16
C SER A 85 -12.55 -23.86 -5.93
N ALA A 86 -13.70 -23.92 -5.25
CA ALA A 86 -14.46 -22.72 -4.91
C ALA A 86 -13.74 -21.87 -3.86
N ALA A 87 -13.14 -22.52 -2.85
CA ALA A 87 -12.34 -21.84 -1.84
C ALA A 87 -11.15 -21.09 -2.45
N GLN A 88 -10.45 -21.72 -3.40
CA GLN A 88 -9.33 -21.10 -4.12
C GLN A 88 -9.78 -19.87 -4.91
N LYS A 89 -10.90 -19.97 -5.64
CA LYS A 89 -11.46 -18.84 -6.40
C LYS A 89 -11.82 -17.67 -5.50
N ALA A 90 -12.50 -17.93 -4.37
CA ALA A 90 -12.84 -16.90 -3.40
C ALA A 90 -11.59 -16.26 -2.78
N ALA A 91 -10.55 -17.04 -2.49
CA ALA A 91 -9.27 -16.50 -1.99
C ALA A 91 -8.55 -15.61 -3.03
N GLN A 92 -8.64 -15.94 -4.33
CA GLN A 92 -8.11 -15.10 -5.41
C GLN A 92 -8.86 -13.77 -5.52
N GLU A 93 -10.19 -13.80 -5.45
CA GLU A 93 -11.03 -12.59 -5.43
C GLU A 93 -10.71 -11.72 -4.21
N ALA A 94 -10.54 -12.34 -3.04
CA ALA A 94 -10.09 -11.63 -1.84
C ALA A 94 -8.74 -10.94 -2.07
N SER A 95 -7.75 -11.64 -2.65
CA SER A 95 -6.44 -11.05 -2.94
C SER A 95 -6.55 -9.86 -3.89
N GLN A 96 -7.39 -9.94 -4.92
CA GLN A 96 -7.59 -8.83 -5.85
C GLN A 96 -8.16 -7.60 -5.15
N HIS A 97 -9.19 -7.78 -4.32
CA HIS A 97 -9.79 -6.69 -3.57
C HIS A 97 -8.84 -6.11 -2.53
N LEU A 98 -8.11 -6.93 -1.78
CA LEU A 98 -7.13 -6.43 -0.79
C LEU A 98 -5.94 -5.70 -1.44
N THR A 99 -5.56 -6.08 -2.67
CA THR A 99 -4.58 -5.31 -3.46
C THR A 99 -5.17 -4.01 -3.99
N ALA A 100 -6.44 -3.97 -4.40
CA ALA A 100 -7.09 -2.74 -4.85
C ALA A 100 -7.44 -1.77 -3.69
N ALA A 101 -7.59 -2.29 -2.47
CA ALA A 101 -7.75 -1.48 -1.26
C ALA A 101 -6.46 -0.77 -0.89
N GLN A 102 -5.33 -1.40 -1.24
CA GLN A 102 -4.01 -0.89 -0.93
C GLN A 102 -3.83 0.40 -1.68
#